data_AF-A0A534D0S5-F1
#
_entry.id   AF-A0A534D0S5-F1
#
_cell.length_a   1.000
_cell.length_b   1.000
_cell.length_c   1.000
_cell.angle_alpha   90.00
_cell.angle_beta   90.00
_cell.angle_gamma   90.00
#
_symmetry.space_group_name_H-M   'P 1'
#
loop_
_entity.id
_entity.type
_entity.pdbx_description
1 polymer ?
#
loop_
_entity_poly.entity_id
_entity_poly.type
_entity_poly.pdbx_seq_one_letter_code
_entity_poly.pdbx_strand_id
1 'polypeptide(L)'
;MHMIRTLALAALLALCACARHDPTPPPPVAPAPAPATNTQSPAAPQTGALPAPAGAAQSESQQAAASQESVETEGERPARSDTSLEQIAELPAGAQLPDGKWQPGVNYQPLVPAQPTSVAAGKVEVIEVFWLACPHCYALEPFIRNWLKTKPAYVEFVRVPVMWGPVHRAHARFYYTLEALGRDDLVTKAMEAISTQHTPLAGNTEEESSRVEQNFAARNGVSADDFAKAYNSFTVNSNVQRAEQLTQRYHVEGVPLMVVNGKYTTDVAKAGGEAKLMELLSDLVAAEHRR
;
A
#
# COMPACT_ATOMS: atom_id res chain seq x y z
N MET A 1 20.16 53.75 -61.28
CA MET A 1 20.89 52.99 -62.33
C MET A 1 20.62 51.51 -62.04
N HIS A 2 19.65 50.87 -62.71
CA HIS A 2 19.83 50.05 -63.93
C HIS A 2 20.83 48.90 -63.68
N MET A 3 20.57 47.60 -63.83
CA MET A 3 19.64 46.78 -64.63
C MET A 3 19.61 45.36 -63.99
N ILE A 4 18.48 44.68 -63.82
CA ILE A 4 17.81 43.79 -64.81
C ILE A 4 18.76 42.76 -65.44
N ARG A 5 18.65 41.48 -65.04
CA ARG A 5 18.70 40.33 -65.96
C ARG A 5 17.74 39.22 -65.51
N THR A 6 16.78 38.98 -66.39
CA THR A 6 15.72 37.97 -66.44
C THR A 6 16.21 36.65 -67.07
N LEU A 7 15.30 35.66 -67.06
CA LEU A 7 15.31 34.31 -67.66
C LEU A 7 15.89 33.19 -66.77
N ALA A 8 15.28 32.01 -66.60
CA ALA A 8 14.19 31.38 -67.35
C ALA A 8 13.32 30.46 -66.47
N LEU A 9 12.08 30.38 -66.93
CA LEU A 9 10.95 29.57 -66.50
C LEU A 9 11.20 28.07 -66.78
N ALA A 10 10.99 27.20 -65.80
CA ALA A 10 10.74 25.78 -66.03
C ALA A 10 9.68 25.31 -65.02
N ALA A 11 8.44 25.24 -65.51
CA ALA A 11 7.31 24.68 -64.80
C ALA A 11 7.38 23.14 -64.86
N LEU A 12 7.44 22.49 -63.70
CA LEU A 12 7.10 21.08 -63.53
C LEU A 12 5.90 21.00 -62.58
N LEU A 13 4.72 20.76 -63.17
CA LEU A 13 3.54 20.35 -62.44
C LEU A 13 3.77 18.95 -61.86
N ALA A 14 3.85 18.85 -60.53
CA ALA A 14 3.66 17.60 -59.81
C ALA A 14 2.26 17.62 -59.18
N LEU A 15 1.37 16.78 -59.71
CA LEU A 15 0.08 16.47 -59.08
C LEU A 15 0.33 15.68 -57.79
N CYS A 16 0.24 16.32 -56.63
CA CYS A 16 0.03 15.63 -55.36
C CYS A 16 -1.48 15.54 -55.10
N ALA A 17 -2.04 14.37 -55.36
CA ALA A 17 -3.39 14.02 -54.94
C ALA A 17 -3.42 13.88 -53.41
N CYS A 18 -4.28 14.68 -52.75
CA CYS A 18 -4.58 14.53 -51.34
C CYS A 18 -5.43 13.26 -51.12
N ALA A 19 -4.79 12.13 -50.85
CA ALA A 19 -5.47 10.95 -50.31
C ALA A 19 -5.72 11.19 -48.81
N ARG A 20 -6.99 11.38 -48.46
CA ARG A 20 -7.47 11.36 -47.07
C ARG A 20 -7.28 9.94 -46.55
N HIS A 21 -6.53 9.80 -45.46
CA HIS A 21 -6.36 8.53 -44.75
C HIS A 21 -7.51 8.43 -43.74
N ASP A 22 -8.59 7.72 -44.11
CA ASP A 22 -9.59 7.31 -43.14
C ASP A 22 -9.02 6.11 -42.36
N PRO A 23 -9.03 6.11 -41.02
CA PRO A 23 -8.56 4.97 -40.24
C PRO A 23 -9.50 3.79 -40.44
N THR A 24 -8.94 2.68 -40.92
CA THR A 24 -9.62 1.41 -41.09
C THR A 24 -10.21 0.94 -39.75
N PRO A 25 -11.50 0.61 -39.66
CA PRO A 25 -12.06 0.04 -38.44
C PRO A 25 -11.45 -1.35 -38.18
N PRO A 26 -11.18 -1.71 -36.91
CA PRO A 26 -10.65 -3.03 -36.57
C PRO A 26 -11.64 -4.14 -36.97
N PRO A 27 -11.15 -5.33 -37.34
CA PRO A 27 -12.01 -6.46 -37.66
C PRO A 27 -12.89 -6.85 -36.46
N PRO A 28 -14.11 -7.37 -36.70
CA PRO A 28 -15.00 -7.78 -35.63
C PRO A 28 -14.35 -8.88 -34.79
N VAL A 29 -14.24 -8.63 -33.49
CA VAL A 29 -13.81 -9.61 -32.50
C VAL A 29 -14.85 -10.72 -32.44
N ALA A 30 -14.43 -11.95 -32.73
CA ALA A 30 -15.28 -13.13 -32.62
C ALA A 30 -15.78 -13.27 -31.16
N PRO A 31 -17.04 -13.68 -30.94
CA PRO A 31 -17.60 -13.81 -29.61
C PRO A 31 -16.83 -14.87 -28.80
N ALA A 32 -16.45 -14.51 -27.58
CA ALA A 32 -15.87 -15.44 -26.62
C ALA A 32 -16.84 -16.61 -26.36
N PRO A 33 -16.35 -17.86 -26.25
CA PRO A 33 -17.21 -19.00 -25.93
C PRO A 33 -17.80 -18.83 -24.52
N ALA A 34 -19.11 -19.05 -24.44
CA ALA A 34 -19.88 -19.00 -23.20
C ALA A 34 -19.34 -19.97 -22.14
N PRO A 35 -19.41 -19.63 -20.84
CA PRO A 35 -19.00 -20.53 -19.78
C PRO A 35 -19.91 -21.75 -19.73
N ALA A 36 -19.29 -22.93 -19.62
CA ALA A 36 -19.98 -24.19 -19.43
C ALA A 36 -20.87 -24.13 -18.16
N THR A 37 -22.17 -24.30 -18.39
CA THR A 37 -23.20 -24.52 -17.39
C THR A 37 -22.93 -25.82 -16.67
N ASN A 38 -22.49 -25.77 -15.41
CA ASN A 38 -22.60 -26.90 -14.51
C ASN A 38 -23.89 -26.72 -13.69
N THR A 39 -24.94 -27.36 -14.20
CA THR A 39 -26.24 -27.49 -13.56
C THR A 39 -26.13 -28.53 -12.45
N GLN A 40 -26.24 -28.11 -11.19
CA GLN A 40 -26.69 -29.00 -10.10
C GLN A 40 -27.34 -28.19 -8.99
N SER A 41 -28.64 -28.39 -8.83
CA SER A 41 -29.45 -28.09 -7.63
C SER A 41 -30.80 -28.81 -7.81
N PRO A 42 -31.61 -29.12 -6.77
CA PRO A 42 -31.37 -29.13 -5.32
C PRO A 42 -31.79 -30.45 -4.64
N ALA A 43 -31.32 -30.73 -3.42
CA ALA A 43 -32.03 -31.59 -2.48
C ALA A 43 -31.77 -31.21 -1.02
N ALA A 44 -32.80 -30.67 -0.38
CA ALA A 44 -33.05 -30.65 1.06
C ALA A 44 -34.59 -30.82 1.20
N PRO A 45 -35.17 -31.19 2.37
CA PRO A 45 -34.59 -31.20 3.72
C PRO A 45 -34.82 -32.54 4.45
N GLN A 46 -34.33 -32.71 5.69
CA GLN A 46 -35.15 -33.07 6.86
C GLN A 46 -34.38 -32.85 8.19
N THR A 47 -35.15 -32.26 9.10
CA THR A 47 -35.08 -32.09 10.56
C THR A 47 -34.62 -33.30 11.37
N GLY A 48 -33.96 -33.05 12.50
CA GLY A 48 -33.81 -34.02 13.60
C GLY A 48 -33.04 -33.41 14.79
N ALA A 49 -33.65 -33.44 15.96
CA ALA A 49 -33.29 -32.69 17.16
C ALA A 49 -32.16 -33.29 18.02
N LEU A 50 -31.61 -32.44 18.89
CA LEU A 50 -30.80 -32.72 20.10
C LEU A 50 -31.43 -33.80 21.01
N PRO A 51 -30.62 -34.53 21.82
CA PRO A 51 -30.38 -34.04 23.19
C PRO A 51 -28.95 -34.29 23.75
N ALA A 52 -28.64 -33.53 24.81
CA ALA A 52 -27.51 -33.72 25.74
C ALA A 52 -27.61 -35.05 26.52
N PRO A 53 -26.58 -35.40 27.31
CA PRO A 53 -26.83 -35.32 28.76
C PRO A 53 -25.65 -34.79 29.59
N ALA A 54 -26.04 -34.33 30.79
CA ALA A 54 -25.19 -34.01 31.93
C ALA A 54 -25.10 -35.20 32.91
N GLY A 55 -24.12 -35.16 33.83
CA GLY A 55 -24.05 -35.98 35.04
C GLY A 55 -22.66 -36.60 35.24
N ALA A 56 -21.79 -36.00 36.07
CA ALA A 56 -21.48 -36.42 37.46
C ALA A 56 -20.66 -37.72 37.54
N ALA A 57 -19.73 -37.96 38.46
CA ALA A 57 -18.97 -37.23 39.47
C ALA A 57 -18.07 -38.31 40.09
N GLN A 58 -16.78 -38.08 40.31
CA GLN A 58 -16.04 -38.75 41.39
C GLN A 58 -14.99 -37.78 41.94
N SER A 59 -15.09 -37.60 43.26
CA SER A 59 -14.25 -36.82 44.15
C SER A 59 -13.61 -37.79 45.13
N GLU A 60 -12.37 -37.54 45.56
CA GLU A 60 -11.80 -37.80 46.90
C GLU A 60 -10.26 -37.72 46.79
N SER A 61 -9.64 -36.62 47.20
CA SER A 61 -9.19 -36.28 48.58
C SER A 61 -7.73 -36.72 48.78
N GLN A 62 -6.78 -35.80 49.01
CA GLN A 62 -6.18 -35.44 50.32
C GLN A 62 -4.86 -34.69 49.96
N GLN A 63 -4.28 -33.73 50.68
CA GLN A 63 -4.56 -33.02 51.93
C GLN A 63 -3.55 -31.85 52.02
N ALA A 64 -3.91 -30.81 52.75
CA ALA A 64 -3.20 -29.55 52.92
C ALA A 64 -1.95 -29.64 53.83
N ALA A 65 -1.00 -28.72 53.66
CA ALA A 65 -0.36 -27.98 54.76
C ALA A 65 0.43 -26.77 54.24
N ALA A 66 0.25 -25.64 54.94
CA ALA A 66 0.83 -24.33 54.69
C ALA A 66 2.33 -24.24 55.03
N SER A 67 3.03 -23.26 54.47
CA SER A 67 3.54 -22.06 55.17
C SER A 67 4.69 -21.38 54.41
N GLN A 68 4.80 -20.06 54.65
CA GLN A 68 5.98 -19.19 54.52
C GLN A 68 6.11 -18.32 53.26
N GLU A 69 5.52 -17.14 53.37
CA GLU A 69 6.16 -15.82 53.24
C GLU A 69 7.65 -15.81 52.83
N SER A 70 7.92 -15.22 51.66
CA SER A 70 9.17 -14.50 51.39
C SER A 70 8.90 -13.32 50.47
N VAL A 71 9.24 -12.15 50.98
CA VAL A 71 9.34 -10.87 50.27
C VAL A 71 10.57 -10.90 49.37
N GLU A 72 10.40 -10.65 48.08
CA GLU A 72 11.48 -10.28 47.14
C GLU A 72 10.91 -9.15 46.25
N THR A 73 11.19 -7.89 46.60
CA THR A 73 12.25 -7.05 46.04
C THR A 73 12.01 -6.71 44.56
N GLU A 74 11.90 -5.41 44.31
CA GLU A 74 11.79 -4.78 42.99
C GLU A 74 12.78 -5.37 41.99
N GLY A 75 12.24 -6.20 41.08
CA GLY A 75 12.95 -6.71 39.91
C GLY A 75 12.86 -5.68 38.78
N GLU A 76 14.00 -5.04 38.54
CA GLU A 76 14.34 -4.27 37.35
C GLU A 76 13.71 -4.89 36.08
N ARG A 77 12.91 -4.10 35.35
CA ARG A 77 12.45 -4.49 34.00
C ARG A 77 13.69 -4.75 33.14
N PRO A 78 13.82 -5.89 32.45
CA PRO A 78 14.96 -6.10 31.57
C PRO A 78 14.90 -5.05 30.45
N ALA A 79 15.96 -4.23 30.37
CA ALA A 79 16.17 -3.27 29.32
C ALA A 79 16.19 -3.99 27.97
N ARG A 80 15.20 -3.73 27.11
CA ARG A 80 15.35 -3.95 25.68
C ARG A 80 16.31 -2.86 25.17
N SER A 81 17.62 -3.07 25.21
CA SER A 81 18.54 -2.12 24.58
C SER A 81 19.83 -2.68 24.01
N ASP A 82 20.29 -3.87 24.40
CA ASP A 82 21.67 -4.24 24.04
C ASP A 82 21.70 -5.24 22.85
N THR A 83 20.74 -6.15 22.78
CA THR A 83 20.67 -7.18 21.72
C THR A 83 20.45 -6.60 20.32
N SER A 84 19.73 -5.48 20.21
CA SER A 84 19.47 -4.83 18.91
C SER A 84 20.70 -4.11 18.36
N LEU A 85 21.57 -3.58 19.22
CA LEU A 85 22.82 -2.93 18.81
C LEU A 85 23.89 -3.94 18.43
N GLU A 86 23.98 -5.06 19.17
CA GLU A 86 24.87 -6.18 18.84
C GLU A 86 24.45 -6.86 17.52
N GLN A 87 23.15 -7.04 17.26
CA GLN A 87 22.67 -7.55 15.96
C GLN A 87 22.87 -6.58 14.79
N ILE A 88 22.91 -5.26 15.06
CA ILE A 88 23.26 -4.27 14.03
C ILE A 88 24.76 -4.35 13.68
N ALA A 89 25.62 -4.69 14.65
CA ALA A 89 27.05 -4.88 14.43
C ALA A 89 27.40 -6.16 13.64
N GLU A 90 26.50 -7.15 13.63
CA GLU A 90 26.63 -8.41 12.89
C GLU A 90 25.97 -8.41 11.50
N LEU A 91 25.40 -7.27 11.07
CA LEU A 91 24.85 -7.19 9.72
C LEU A 91 25.96 -7.46 8.71
N PRO A 92 25.72 -8.30 7.68
CA PRO A 92 26.72 -8.53 6.65
C PRO A 92 27.13 -7.16 6.08
N ALA A 93 28.43 -6.96 5.77
CA ALA A 93 28.95 -5.71 5.19
C ALA A 93 28.12 -5.21 3.99
N GLY A 94 27.40 -6.15 3.36
CA GLY A 94 26.28 -5.89 2.49
C GLY A 94 24.95 -5.41 3.12
N ALA A 95 24.95 -4.64 4.19
CA ALA A 95 23.77 -3.91 4.70
C ALA A 95 24.11 -2.47 5.09
N GLN A 96 25.41 -2.13 5.13
CA GLN A 96 25.89 -0.77 5.34
C GLN A 96 25.67 0.04 4.05
N LEU A 97 25.08 1.23 4.19
CA LEU A 97 25.06 2.20 3.11
C LEU A 97 26.46 2.80 2.89
N PRO A 98 26.78 3.25 1.66
CA PRO A 98 28.07 3.88 1.38
C PRO A 98 28.31 5.09 2.31
N ASP A 99 29.56 5.24 2.72
CA ASP A 99 30.13 6.43 3.35
C ASP A 99 29.61 6.83 4.74
N GLY A 100 28.80 5.99 5.39
CA GLY A 100 28.35 6.24 6.76
C GLY A 100 27.42 7.45 6.93
N LYS A 101 26.95 8.03 5.82
CA LYS A 101 25.97 9.14 5.79
C LYS A 101 24.72 8.81 6.61
N TRP A 102 24.30 7.55 6.57
CA TRP A 102 23.12 7.03 7.25
C TRP A 102 23.52 5.89 8.18
N GLN A 103 23.08 5.98 9.43
CA GLN A 103 23.44 5.01 10.47
C GLN A 103 22.27 4.05 10.74
N PRO A 104 22.47 2.73 10.63
CA PRO A 104 21.48 1.75 11.08
C PRO A 104 21.15 1.94 12.56
N GLY A 105 19.90 1.73 12.95
CA GLY A 105 19.39 2.00 14.31
C GLY A 105 19.11 3.47 14.60
N VAL A 106 19.60 4.40 13.78
CA VAL A 106 19.38 5.85 13.91
C VAL A 106 18.48 6.35 12.79
N ASN A 107 18.93 6.24 11.54
CA ASN A 107 18.20 6.77 10.39
C ASN A 107 17.27 5.74 9.75
N TYR A 108 17.58 4.46 9.89
CA TYR A 108 16.75 3.35 9.44
C TYR A 108 16.99 2.13 10.33
N GLN A 109 16.01 1.24 10.39
CA GLN A 109 16.09 -0.01 11.13
C GLN A 109 16.15 -1.19 10.16
N PRO A 110 17.19 -2.03 10.21
CA PRO A 110 17.21 -3.30 9.50
C PRO A 110 16.09 -4.25 10.00
N LEU A 111 15.42 -4.91 9.06
CA LEU A 111 14.44 -5.96 9.30
C LEU A 111 15.13 -7.32 9.21
N VAL A 112 15.12 -8.05 10.32
CA VAL A 112 15.70 -9.39 10.44
C VAL A 112 14.63 -10.34 10.98
N PRO A 113 14.22 -11.38 10.22
CA PRO A 113 14.64 -11.67 8.85
C PRO A 113 14.07 -10.67 7.83
N ALA A 114 14.75 -10.54 6.70
CA ALA A 114 14.25 -9.80 5.55
C ALA A 114 12.92 -10.40 5.06
N GLN A 115 11.99 -9.53 4.68
CA GLN A 115 10.67 -9.92 4.20
C GLN A 115 10.64 -10.07 2.67
N PRO A 116 9.87 -11.02 2.12
CA PRO A 116 9.67 -11.12 0.68
C PRO A 116 9.06 -9.85 0.09
N THR A 117 9.55 -9.45 -1.09
CA THR A 117 8.99 -8.35 -1.88
C THR A 117 7.98 -8.85 -2.90
N SER A 118 7.18 -7.95 -3.47
CA SER A 118 6.16 -8.28 -4.47
C SER A 118 6.43 -7.77 -5.87
N VAL A 119 7.65 -7.28 -6.09
CA VAL A 119 8.11 -6.70 -7.34
C VAL A 119 8.90 -7.73 -8.13
N ALA A 120 9.02 -7.52 -9.45
CA ALA A 120 9.79 -8.41 -10.32
C ALA A 120 11.27 -8.46 -9.92
N ALA A 121 11.94 -9.57 -10.23
CA ALA A 121 13.38 -9.70 -10.04
C ALA A 121 14.13 -8.53 -10.72
N GLY A 122 15.17 -8.01 -10.05
CA GLY A 122 15.93 -6.84 -10.51
C GLY A 122 15.28 -5.49 -10.19
N LYS A 123 14.07 -5.47 -9.62
CA LYS A 123 13.45 -4.27 -9.06
C LYS A 123 13.69 -4.17 -7.56
N VAL A 124 13.70 -2.94 -7.05
CA VAL A 124 13.73 -2.62 -5.63
C VAL A 124 12.37 -2.08 -5.22
N GLU A 125 11.73 -2.75 -4.26
CA GLU A 125 10.43 -2.32 -3.73
C GLU A 125 10.62 -1.20 -2.70
N VAL A 126 9.81 -0.14 -2.80
CA VAL A 126 9.67 0.87 -1.74
C VAL A 126 8.20 0.94 -1.36
N ILE A 127 7.89 0.51 -0.15
CA ILE A 127 6.54 0.59 0.40
C ILE A 127 6.42 1.85 1.24
N GLU A 128 5.38 2.63 1.00
CA GLU A 128 4.85 3.58 1.98
C GLU A 128 3.65 2.94 2.67
N VAL A 129 3.77 2.69 3.97
CA VAL A 129 2.61 2.38 4.81
C VAL A 129 2.05 3.68 5.36
N PHE A 130 0.78 3.95 5.08
CA PHE A 130 0.15 5.25 5.35
C PHE A 130 -1.30 5.10 5.82
N TRP A 131 -1.93 6.23 6.13
CA TRP A 131 -3.36 6.32 6.41
C TRP A 131 -3.92 7.59 5.78
N LEU A 132 -5.10 7.53 5.16
CA LEU A 132 -5.72 8.70 4.52
C LEU A 132 -5.95 9.88 5.49
N ALA A 133 -6.18 9.59 6.77
CA ALA A 133 -6.44 10.62 7.78
C ALA A 133 -5.19 11.02 8.59
N CYS A 134 -4.01 10.51 8.24
CA CYS A 134 -2.77 10.80 8.94
C CYS A 134 -2.21 12.15 8.48
N PRO A 135 -2.11 13.17 9.35
CA PRO A 135 -1.64 14.50 8.96
C PRO A 135 -0.18 14.51 8.48
N HIS A 136 0.67 13.67 9.08
CA HIS A 136 2.07 13.54 8.66
C HIS A 136 2.21 12.88 7.29
N CYS A 137 1.31 11.96 6.96
CA CYS A 137 1.24 11.32 5.65
C CYS A 137 0.81 12.35 4.59
N TYR A 138 -0.19 13.18 4.91
CA TYR A 138 -0.60 14.28 4.04
C TYR A 138 0.50 15.33 3.83
N ALA A 139 1.25 15.67 4.89
CA ALA A 139 2.39 16.59 4.80
C ALA A 139 3.54 16.01 3.94
N LEU A 140 3.69 14.68 3.90
CA LEU A 140 4.72 13.99 3.13
C LEU A 140 4.39 13.87 1.63
N GLU A 141 3.10 13.91 1.25
CA GLU A 141 2.63 13.71 -0.13
C GLU A 141 3.36 14.57 -1.19
N PRO A 142 3.62 15.88 -0.99
CA PRO A 142 4.34 16.69 -1.98
C PRO A 142 5.76 16.15 -2.27
N PHE A 143 6.44 15.63 -1.25
CA PHE A 143 7.78 15.08 -1.37
C PHE A 143 7.77 13.75 -2.11
N ILE A 144 6.87 12.84 -1.73
CA ILE A 144 6.68 11.55 -2.41
C ILE A 144 6.31 11.79 -3.88
N ARG A 145 5.32 12.63 -4.17
CA ARG A 145 4.89 12.93 -5.54
C ARG A 145 6.00 13.57 -6.37
N ASN A 146 6.87 14.37 -5.78
CA ASN A 146 8.02 14.91 -6.48
C ASN A 146 9.05 13.82 -6.77
N TRP A 147 9.39 13.00 -5.79
CA TRP A 147 10.33 11.90 -5.94
C TRP A 147 9.84 10.84 -6.94
N LEU A 148 8.54 10.52 -6.98
CA LEU A 148 7.97 9.57 -7.95
C LEU A 148 8.19 9.99 -9.41
N LYS A 149 8.34 11.29 -9.69
CA LYS A 149 8.64 11.80 -11.03
C LYS A 149 10.09 11.56 -11.45
N THR A 150 11.00 11.42 -10.48
CA THR A 150 12.45 11.34 -10.69
C THR A 150 13.06 10.02 -10.22
N LYS A 151 12.28 9.15 -9.58
CA LYS A 151 12.77 7.86 -9.07
C LYS A 151 13.39 7.03 -10.19
N PRO A 152 14.45 6.25 -9.90
CA PRO A 152 15.03 5.36 -10.88
C PRO A 152 14.03 4.33 -11.41
N ALA A 153 14.20 3.90 -12.67
CA ALA A 153 13.30 2.93 -13.31
C ALA A 153 13.32 1.53 -12.65
N TYR A 154 14.37 1.19 -11.91
CA TYR A 154 14.46 -0.06 -11.15
C TYR A 154 13.68 -0.02 -9.82
N VAL A 155 13.12 1.12 -9.43
CA VAL A 155 12.35 1.25 -8.19
C VAL A 155 10.87 1.08 -8.50
N GLU A 156 10.20 0.19 -7.77
CA GLU A 156 8.74 0.07 -7.77
C GLU A 156 8.20 0.60 -6.44
N PHE A 157 7.34 1.60 -6.51
CA PHE A 157 6.75 2.22 -5.33
C PHE A 157 5.34 1.69 -5.10
N VAL A 158 5.06 1.29 -3.87
CA VAL A 158 3.79 0.67 -3.49
C VAL A 158 3.24 1.40 -2.27
N ARG A 159 1.96 1.78 -2.30
CA ARG A 159 1.28 2.29 -1.11
C ARG A 159 0.46 1.20 -0.46
N VAL A 160 0.52 1.15 0.86
CA VAL A 160 -0.20 0.18 1.68
C VAL A 160 -0.90 0.93 2.80
N PRO A 161 -2.24 1.01 2.80
CA PRO A 161 -2.95 1.52 3.96
C PRO A 161 -2.69 0.65 5.18
N VAL A 162 -2.50 1.27 6.35
CA VAL A 162 -2.39 0.55 7.62
C VAL A 162 -3.74 -0.04 8.03
N MET A 163 -3.74 -1.13 8.80
CA MET A 163 -4.94 -1.92 9.11
C MET A 163 -5.17 -2.15 10.62
N TRP A 164 -4.93 -1.15 11.47
CA TRP A 164 -5.03 -1.29 12.93
C TRP A 164 -6.46 -1.52 13.48
N GLY A 165 -7.50 -1.11 12.75
CA GLY A 165 -8.87 -1.19 13.25
C GLY A 165 -9.91 -0.70 12.25
N PRO A 166 -11.21 -0.69 12.62
CA PRO A 166 -12.32 -0.49 11.70
C PRO A 166 -12.20 0.75 10.81
N VAL A 167 -11.87 1.92 11.38
CA VAL A 167 -11.71 3.17 10.60
C VAL A 167 -10.57 3.08 9.58
N HIS A 168 -9.48 2.38 9.93
CA HIS A 168 -8.35 2.17 9.02
C HIS A 168 -8.76 1.24 7.88
N ARG A 169 -9.54 0.19 8.16
CA ARG A 169 -10.07 -0.71 7.13
C ARG A 169 -11.01 0.01 6.16
N ALA A 170 -11.87 0.88 6.66
CA ALA A 170 -12.75 1.71 5.83
C ALA A 170 -11.92 2.58 4.87
N HIS A 171 -10.99 3.38 5.41
CA HIS A 171 -10.11 4.21 4.60
C HIS A 171 -9.21 3.40 3.64
N ALA A 172 -8.75 2.21 4.04
CA ALA A 172 -7.98 1.33 3.18
C ALA A 172 -8.80 0.83 1.99
N ARG A 173 -10.04 0.40 2.26
CA ARG A 173 -10.98 -0.03 1.22
C ARG A 173 -11.30 1.13 0.27
N PHE A 174 -11.49 2.33 0.80
CA PHE A 174 -11.69 3.52 -0.01
C PHE A 174 -10.49 3.84 -0.90
N TYR A 175 -9.27 3.84 -0.33
CA TYR A 175 -8.03 4.02 -1.11
C TYR A 175 -7.94 3.01 -2.27
N TYR A 176 -8.11 1.72 -1.98
CA TYR A 176 -8.04 0.70 -3.04
C TYR A 176 -9.20 0.79 -4.04
N THR A 177 -10.35 1.32 -3.64
CA THR A 177 -11.45 1.62 -4.57
C THR A 177 -11.04 2.72 -5.54
N LEU A 178 -10.41 3.79 -5.06
CA LEU A 178 -9.89 4.86 -5.92
C LEU A 178 -8.80 4.35 -6.86
N GLU A 179 -7.89 3.50 -6.36
CA GLU A 179 -6.84 2.86 -7.17
C GLU A 179 -7.45 1.99 -8.28
N ALA A 180 -8.44 1.15 -7.94
CA ALA A 180 -9.13 0.29 -8.91
C ALA A 180 -9.91 1.09 -9.99
N LEU A 181 -10.34 2.30 -9.65
CA LEU A 181 -10.99 3.23 -10.58
C LEU A 181 -9.99 4.07 -11.40
N GLY A 182 -8.68 3.96 -11.13
CA GLY A 182 -7.65 4.81 -11.74
C GLY A 182 -7.77 6.28 -11.34
N ARG A 183 -8.30 6.56 -10.14
CA ARG A 183 -8.56 7.91 -9.61
C ARG A 183 -7.55 8.33 -8.56
N ASP A 184 -6.27 8.20 -8.88
CA ASP A 184 -5.17 8.64 -8.01
C ASP A 184 -5.25 10.14 -7.67
N ASP A 185 -5.85 10.95 -8.56
CA ASP A 185 -6.11 12.36 -8.33
C ASP A 185 -7.01 12.63 -7.11
N LEU A 186 -7.79 11.62 -6.70
CA LEU A 186 -8.71 11.71 -5.56
C LEU A 186 -8.08 11.28 -4.25
N VAL A 187 -6.92 10.61 -4.24
CA VAL A 187 -6.24 10.18 -3.01
C VAL A 187 -5.80 11.41 -2.22
N THR A 188 -5.03 12.33 -2.82
CA THR A 188 -4.61 13.56 -2.14
C THR A 188 -5.81 14.44 -1.74
N LYS A 189 -6.85 14.51 -2.58
CA LYS A 189 -8.08 15.26 -2.25
C LYS A 189 -8.83 14.65 -1.06
N ALA A 190 -8.85 13.32 -0.93
CA ALA A 190 -9.45 12.64 0.22
C ALA A 190 -8.65 12.96 1.49
N MET A 191 -7.32 12.91 1.41
CA MET A 191 -6.46 13.30 2.54
C MET A 191 -6.67 14.76 2.95
N GLU A 192 -6.82 15.67 1.99
CA GLU A 192 -7.15 17.09 2.24
C GLU A 192 -8.54 17.25 2.88
N ALA A 193 -9.55 16.55 2.35
CA ALA A 193 -10.91 16.58 2.89
C ALA A 193 -10.95 16.12 4.35
N ILE A 194 -10.19 15.07 4.69
CA ILE A 194 -10.09 14.59 6.07
C ILE A 194 -9.28 15.55 6.95
N SER A 195 -8.07 15.91 6.51
CA SER A 195 -7.09 16.63 7.34
C SER A 195 -7.44 18.11 7.54
N THR A 196 -8.06 18.75 6.54
CA THR A 196 -8.29 20.20 6.53
C THR A 196 -9.77 20.56 6.58
N GLN A 197 -10.63 19.76 5.94
CA GLN A 197 -12.07 20.05 5.86
C GLN A 197 -12.87 19.27 6.91
N HIS A 198 -12.19 18.52 7.78
CA HIS A 198 -12.79 17.71 8.84
C HIS A 198 -13.92 16.81 8.35
N THR A 199 -13.81 16.30 7.12
CA THR A 199 -14.73 15.32 6.55
C THR A 199 -14.17 13.93 6.85
N PRO A 200 -14.74 13.15 7.78
CA PRO A 200 -14.06 11.93 8.27
C PRO A 200 -13.82 10.89 7.18
N LEU A 201 -14.69 10.84 6.16
CA LEU A 201 -14.72 9.80 5.12
C LEU A 201 -14.77 8.37 5.68
N ALA A 202 -15.35 8.22 6.88
CA ALA A 202 -15.74 6.96 7.49
C ALA A 202 -16.96 7.20 8.39
N GLY A 203 -17.73 6.14 8.64
CA GLY A 203 -18.85 6.10 9.57
C GLY A 203 -18.62 5.12 10.72
N ASN A 204 -19.66 4.85 11.51
CA ASN A 204 -19.59 3.87 12.61
C ASN A 204 -19.72 2.43 12.11
N THR A 205 -20.31 2.23 10.91
CA THR A 205 -20.41 0.93 10.23
C THR A 205 -19.76 0.97 8.85
N GLU A 206 -19.57 -0.20 8.24
CA GLU A 206 -19.05 -0.32 6.88
C GLU A 206 -20.00 0.31 5.85
N GLU A 207 -21.32 0.15 6.04
CA GLU A 207 -22.33 0.74 5.16
C GLU A 207 -22.34 2.27 5.26
N GLU A 208 -22.21 2.81 6.47
CA GLU A 208 -22.11 4.26 6.67
C GLU A 208 -20.84 4.83 6.03
N SER A 209 -19.71 4.13 6.19
CA SER A 209 -18.42 4.49 5.60
C SER A 209 -18.50 4.50 4.07
N SER A 210 -18.99 3.40 3.48
CA SER A 210 -19.16 3.29 2.03
C SER A 210 -20.07 4.40 1.47
N ARG A 211 -21.14 4.77 2.17
CA ARG A 211 -22.03 5.86 1.76
C ARG A 211 -21.34 7.22 1.76
N VAL A 212 -20.57 7.57 2.80
CA VAL A 212 -19.88 8.87 2.84
C VAL A 212 -18.75 8.96 1.82
N GLU A 213 -18.03 7.85 1.61
CA GLU A 213 -16.98 7.72 0.59
C GLU A 213 -17.54 7.79 -0.83
N GLN A 214 -18.66 7.11 -1.11
CA GLN A 214 -19.36 7.20 -2.39
C GLN A 214 -19.82 8.62 -2.69
N ASN A 215 -20.36 9.33 -1.69
CA ASN A 215 -20.78 10.72 -1.85
C ASN A 215 -19.60 11.64 -2.19
N PHE A 216 -18.44 11.44 -1.55
CA PHE A 216 -17.22 12.14 -1.90
C PHE A 216 -16.79 11.84 -3.34
N ALA A 217 -16.77 10.56 -3.72
CA ALA A 217 -16.38 10.13 -5.06
C ALA A 217 -17.33 10.69 -6.14
N ALA A 218 -18.63 10.71 -5.87
CA ALA A 218 -19.67 11.26 -6.75
C ALA A 218 -19.50 12.76 -6.99
N ARG A 219 -19.22 13.54 -5.94
CA ARG A 219 -18.89 14.97 -6.06
C ARG A 219 -17.63 15.23 -6.89
N ASN A 220 -16.80 14.20 -7.06
CA ASN A 220 -15.56 14.21 -7.83
C ASN A 220 -15.65 13.41 -9.15
N GLY A 221 -16.86 13.16 -9.64
CA GLY A 221 -17.11 12.64 -10.98
C GLY A 221 -17.04 11.11 -11.11
N VAL A 222 -17.10 10.35 -10.02
CA VAL A 222 -17.25 8.89 -10.06
C VAL A 222 -18.74 8.55 -9.99
N SER A 223 -19.25 7.73 -10.91
CA SER A 223 -20.66 7.32 -10.83
C SER A 223 -20.91 6.42 -9.62
N ALA A 224 -22.14 6.43 -9.08
CA ALA A 224 -22.51 5.56 -7.97
C ALA A 224 -22.28 4.07 -8.30
N ASP A 225 -22.58 3.68 -9.54
CA ASP A 225 -22.43 2.31 -10.04
C ASP A 225 -20.96 1.90 -10.16
N ASP A 226 -20.09 2.76 -10.69
CA ASP A 226 -18.67 2.45 -10.83
C ASP A 226 -18.01 2.35 -9.46
N PHE A 227 -18.35 3.26 -8.54
CA PHE A 227 -17.92 3.17 -7.15
C PHE A 227 -18.36 1.84 -6.53
N ALA A 228 -19.65 1.49 -6.60
CA ALA A 228 -20.16 0.28 -6.00
C ALA A 228 -19.53 -0.98 -6.60
N LYS A 229 -19.30 -1.03 -7.92
CA LYS A 229 -18.61 -2.13 -8.59
C LYS A 229 -17.16 -2.27 -8.12
N ALA A 230 -16.42 -1.17 -8.07
CA ALA A 230 -15.02 -1.18 -7.63
C ALA A 230 -14.90 -1.52 -6.13
N TYR A 231 -15.70 -0.87 -5.28
CA TYR A 231 -15.70 -1.05 -3.83
C TYR A 231 -15.97 -2.49 -3.42
N ASN A 232 -16.87 -3.19 -4.13
CA ASN A 232 -17.22 -4.57 -3.89
C ASN A 232 -16.40 -5.58 -4.73
N SER A 233 -15.43 -5.12 -5.51
CA SER A 233 -14.66 -5.98 -6.40
C SER A 233 -13.76 -6.96 -5.65
N PHE A 234 -13.46 -8.09 -6.29
CA PHE A 234 -12.49 -9.05 -5.79
C PHE A 234 -11.12 -8.40 -5.54
N THR A 235 -10.65 -7.56 -6.48
CA THR A 235 -9.37 -6.85 -6.37
C THR A 235 -9.28 -5.99 -5.12
N VAL A 236 -10.31 -5.17 -4.83
CA VAL A 236 -10.33 -4.35 -3.61
C VAL A 236 -10.33 -5.23 -2.36
N ASN A 237 -11.14 -6.29 -2.32
CA ASN A 237 -11.18 -7.22 -1.19
C ASN A 237 -9.81 -7.89 -0.95
N SER A 238 -9.15 -8.37 -2.01
CA SER A 238 -7.83 -8.99 -1.93
C SER A 238 -6.75 -8.00 -1.49
N ASN A 239 -6.79 -6.76 -1.96
CA ASN A 239 -5.84 -5.73 -1.56
C ASN A 239 -6.00 -5.32 -0.10
N VAL A 240 -7.24 -5.20 0.40
CA VAL A 240 -7.53 -4.95 1.81
C VAL A 240 -6.97 -6.08 2.70
N GLN A 241 -7.20 -7.35 2.33
CA GLN A 241 -6.64 -8.49 3.07
C GLN A 241 -5.11 -8.51 3.02
N ARG A 242 -4.52 -8.20 1.87
CA ARG A 242 -3.06 -8.08 1.71
C ARG A 242 -2.50 -6.98 2.61
N ALA A 243 -3.12 -5.81 2.65
CA ALA A 243 -2.70 -4.70 3.51
C ALA A 243 -2.71 -5.09 5.00
N GLU A 244 -3.67 -5.92 5.41
CA GLU A 244 -3.73 -6.43 6.79
C GLU A 244 -2.54 -7.34 7.10
N GLN A 245 -2.22 -8.27 6.19
CA GLN A 245 -1.04 -9.12 6.33
C GLN A 245 0.26 -8.29 6.37
N LEU A 246 0.38 -7.28 5.51
CA LEU A 246 1.56 -6.40 5.48
C LEU A 246 1.69 -5.56 6.75
N THR A 247 0.58 -5.05 7.28
CA THR A 247 0.54 -4.30 8.55
C THR A 247 1.11 -5.14 9.69
N GLN A 248 0.71 -6.42 9.77
CA GLN A 248 1.19 -7.34 10.80
C GLN A 248 2.65 -7.75 10.55
N ARG A 249 2.97 -8.13 9.31
CA ARG A 249 4.29 -8.64 8.91
C ARG A 249 5.41 -7.64 9.13
N TYR A 250 5.14 -6.35 8.91
CA TYR A 250 6.12 -5.29 9.16
C TYR A 250 6.04 -4.70 10.56
N HIS A 251 5.21 -5.26 11.45
CA HIS A 251 4.98 -4.74 12.81
C HIS A 251 4.74 -3.22 12.79
N VAL A 252 3.81 -2.77 11.94
CA VAL A 252 3.57 -1.35 11.74
C VAL A 252 2.94 -0.76 13.00
N GLU A 253 3.69 0.06 13.73
CA GLU A 253 3.25 0.74 14.95
C GLU A 253 2.96 2.24 14.74
N GLY A 254 3.37 2.78 13.59
CA GLY A 254 3.18 4.19 13.23
C GLY A 254 3.17 4.41 11.72
N VAL A 255 2.67 5.56 11.29
CA VAL A 255 2.68 6.02 9.90
C VAL A 255 3.07 7.52 9.81
N PRO A 256 3.66 7.99 8.70
CA PRO A 256 4.09 7.21 7.54
C PRO A 256 5.33 6.36 7.87
N LEU A 257 5.28 5.07 7.48
CA LEU A 257 6.40 4.14 7.60
C LEU A 257 6.87 3.78 6.20
N MET A 258 8.16 3.92 5.94
CA MET A 258 8.77 3.47 4.70
C MET A 258 9.43 2.12 4.90
N VAL A 259 9.21 1.19 3.97
CA VAL A 259 9.92 -0.09 3.90
C VAL A 259 10.69 -0.16 2.60
N VAL A 260 12.00 -0.40 2.66
CA VAL A 260 12.84 -0.56 1.47
C VAL A 260 13.26 -2.01 1.31
N ASN A 261 12.89 -2.60 0.17
CA ASN A 261 13.20 -3.95 -0.27
C ASN A 261 12.87 -5.06 0.74
N GLY A 262 11.88 -4.84 1.61
CA GLY A 262 11.56 -5.74 2.73
C GLY A 262 12.68 -5.90 3.77
N LYS A 263 13.73 -5.07 3.72
CA LYS A 263 14.96 -5.21 4.52
C LYS A 263 15.20 -4.06 5.47
N TYR A 264 14.64 -2.89 5.23
CA TYR A 264 14.87 -1.70 6.03
C TYR A 264 13.56 -0.98 6.27
N THR A 265 13.37 -0.44 7.48
CA THR A 265 12.30 0.51 7.77
C THR A 265 12.86 1.86 8.17
N THR A 266 12.14 2.93 7.82
CA THR A 266 12.44 4.29 8.27
C THR A 266 11.15 5.11 8.27
N ASP A 267 11.22 6.31 8.80
CA ASP A 267 10.13 7.27 8.83
C ASP A 267 10.72 8.69 8.78
N VAL A 268 9.84 9.70 8.71
CA VAL A 268 10.25 11.11 8.63
C VAL A 268 11.13 11.52 9.81
N ALA A 269 10.84 11.04 11.02
CA ALA A 269 11.56 11.41 12.23
C ALA A 269 12.97 10.81 12.24
N LYS A 270 13.12 9.51 11.97
CA LYS A 270 14.42 8.82 11.89
C LYS A 270 15.32 9.43 10.82
N ALA A 271 14.76 9.78 9.67
CA ALA A 271 15.52 10.44 8.60
C ALA A 271 15.92 11.88 8.95
N GLY A 272 15.20 12.53 9.87
CA GLY A 272 15.43 13.92 10.27
C GLY A 272 14.75 14.95 9.37
N GLY A 273 13.56 14.62 8.84
CA GLY A 273 12.72 15.47 8.00
C GLY A 273 12.37 14.86 6.65
N GLU A 274 11.36 15.40 5.97
CA GLU A 274 10.79 14.87 4.73
C GLU A 274 11.80 14.88 3.58
N ALA A 275 12.57 15.96 3.45
CA ALA A 275 13.62 16.06 2.42
C ALA A 275 14.72 15.01 2.64
N LYS A 276 15.19 14.87 3.89
CA LYS A 276 16.19 13.86 4.26
C LYS A 276 15.66 12.44 4.08
N LEU A 277 14.37 12.21 4.32
CA LEU A 277 13.74 10.92 4.03
C LEU A 277 13.85 10.59 2.54
N MET A 278 13.57 11.53 1.63
CA MET A 278 13.69 11.25 0.19
C MET A 278 15.14 10.95 -0.22
N GLU A 279 16.12 11.62 0.38
CA GLU A 279 17.55 11.30 0.17
C GLU A 279 17.89 9.91 0.69
N LEU A 280 17.50 9.58 1.92
CA LEU A 280 17.74 8.28 2.53
C LEU A 280 17.13 7.15 1.71
N LEU A 281 15.88 7.31 1.25
CA LEU A 281 15.23 6.32 0.38
C LEU A 281 16.02 6.14 -0.92
N SER A 282 16.47 7.23 -1.54
CA SER A 282 17.25 7.19 -2.78
C SER A 282 18.59 6.47 -2.60
N ASP A 283 19.27 6.70 -1.47
CA ASP A 283 20.53 6.04 -1.14
C ASP A 283 20.32 4.54 -0.83
N LEU A 284 19.26 4.20 -0.08
CA LEU A 284 18.88 2.81 0.23
C LEU A 284 18.56 2.01 -1.03
N VAL A 285 17.72 2.54 -1.93
CA VAL A 285 17.37 1.82 -3.16
C VAL A 285 18.55 1.68 -4.11
N ALA A 286 19.44 2.68 -4.19
CA ALA A 286 20.66 2.59 -4.98
C ALA A 286 21.62 1.53 -4.44
N ALA A 287 21.73 1.40 -3.12
CA ALA A 287 22.53 0.36 -2.51
C ALA A 287 21.96 -1.04 -2.76
N GLU A 288 20.64 -1.22 -2.66
CA GLU A 288 20.00 -2.51 -2.94
C GLU A 288 20.10 -2.91 -4.40
N HIS A 289 20.03 -1.96 -5.34
CA HIS A 289 20.15 -2.26 -6.76
C HIS A 289 21.56 -2.69 -7.19
N ARG A 290 22.61 -2.30 -6.46
CA ARG A 290 24.00 -2.69 -6.77
C ARG A 290 24.35 -4.12 -6.35
N ARG A 291 23.48 -4.79 -5.59
CA ARG A 291 23.68 -6.15 -5.07
C ARG A 291 23.13 -7.18 -6.05
#